data_AF-A0A933XCD9-F1
#
_entry.id   AF-A0A933XCD9-F1
#
_cell.length_a   1.000
_cell.length_b   1.000
_cell.length_c   1.000
_cell.angle_alpha   90.00
_cell.angle_beta   90.00
_cell.angle_gamma   90.00
#
_symmetry.space_group_name_H-M   'P 1'
#
loop_
_entity.id
_entity.type
_entity.pdbx_description
1 polymer ?
#
loop_
_entity_poly.entity_id
_entity_poly.type
_entity_poly.pdbx_seq_one_letter_code
_entity_poly.pdbx_strand_id
1 'polypeptide(L)'
;MKFPLLLIAVLMSVFMNCRAGGGFEISGKVLDERYFPVPGLKLYFSGGASASTNTEGKFKVTLASASYDVFIYDYANMNSTVYRNLSAPNPELTFFGNISSKYVNTDIIRVNFQPVPQGKTAIIKFISDKVFSSKEVTASSGEKMKVLTVDYPNTKDYVNGRIIYLEKSPQSFDRFSEKSVTIMKDNYNQSVTFDTMSYYSKPGEAYVTIYLPGQESDKKSFEVYADFLSLHRNSEFVLNRTEGDIVSTKVLIPQSLPYGYRIKITGSAGFKGGAGYDSYFYSYPGATYNINSETPPTLSSPQDKLYTVNDNTQFSYEWGSGSGVYVVHFHCFDPVGDVYIVTTDRNIKSPVNQMKEILKGTEYSWSVTKYLTYTSTDAFVRVKDFANDVGYRASTFSEMRTFRTKF
;
A
#
# COMPACT_ATOMS: atom_id res chain seq x y z
N MET A 1 57.10 -3.58 -29.67
CA MET A 1 57.49 -4.29 -28.43
C MET A 1 56.32 -4.16 -27.46
N LYS A 2 55.56 -5.25 -27.28
CA LYS A 2 54.30 -5.28 -26.53
C LYS A 2 54.59 -5.53 -25.05
N PHE A 3 54.17 -4.63 -24.16
CA PHE A 3 54.13 -4.87 -22.71
C PHE A 3 52.95 -5.80 -22.38
N PRO A 4 53.12 -6.87 -21.59
CA PRO A 4 52.07 -7.85 -21.39
C PRO A 4 51.11 -7.48 -20.25
N LEU A 5 49.83 -7.67 -20.56
CA LEU A 5 48.61 -7.52 -19.75
C LEU A 5 48.52 -8.48 -18.53
N LEU A 6 49.61 -9.08 -18.07
CA LEU A 6 49.58 -10.25 -17.19
C LEU A 6 49.75 -9.94 -15.69
N LEU A 7 49.96 -8.68 -15.29
CA LEU A 7 50.21 -8.32 -13.89
C LEU A 7 48.97 -7.89 -13.10
N ILE A 8 47.82 -7.67 -13.76
CA ILE A 8 46.55 -7.30 -13.08
C ILE A 8 45.72 -8.55 -12.72
N ALA A 9 45.97 -9.70 -13.37
CA ALA A 9 45.26 -10.94 -13.10
C ALA A 9 45.77 -11.72 -11.86
N VAL A 10 46.93 -11.36 -11.29
CA VAL A 10 47.56 -12.08 -10.16
C VAL A 10 47.37 -11.36 -8.81
N LEU A 11 46.93 -10.09 -8.81
CA LEU A 11 46.62 -9.37 -7.56
C LEU A 11 45.18 -9.59 -7.05
N MET A 12 44.35 -10.36 -7.77
CA MET A 12 42.98 -10.73 -7.35
C MET A 12 42.85 -12.16 -6.79
N SER A 13 43.92 -12.96 -6.73
CA SER A 13 43.83 -14.41 -6.46
C SER A 13 44.48 -14.91 -5.16
N VAL A 14 44.92 -14.03 -4.24
CA VAL A 14 45.45 -14.46 -2.93
C VAL A 14 44.81 -13.68 -1.78
N PHE A 15 43.55 -14.00 -1.49
CA PHE A 15 42.96 -13.99 -0.14
C PHE A 15 41.82 -15.02 -0.07
N MET A 16 42.14 -16.29 -0.36
CA MET A 16 41.32 -17.40 0.14
C MET A 16 41.58 -17.55 1.65
N ASN A 17 41.00 -16.65 2.43
CA ASN A 17 40.63 -17.00 3.79
C ASN A 17 39.41 -17.91 3.66
N CYS A 18 39.62 -19.21 3.86
CA CYS A 18 38.54 -20.11 4.24
C CYS A 18 38.08 -19.70 5.65
N ARG A 19 37.34 -18.60 5.74
CA ARG A 19 36.40 -18.43 6.84
C ARG A 19 35.27 -19.39 6.49
N ALA A 20 34.99 -20.33 7.38
CA ALA A 20 33.64 -20.84 7.53
C ALA A 20 32.75 -19.65 7.92
N GLY A 21 32.47 -18.78 6.95
CA GLY A 21 31.56 -17.66 7.10
C GLY A 21 30.19 -18.28 7.10
N GLY A 22 29.58 -18.37 8.28
CA GLY A 22 28.17 -18.72 8.39
C GLY A 22 27.40 -17.77 7.49
N GLY A 23 26.89 -18.28 6.37
CA GLY A 23 26.03 -17.51 5.49
C GLY A 23 24.70 -17.28 6.18
N PHE A 24 24.20 -16.05 6.17
CA PHE A 24 22.87 -15.72 6.66
C PHE A 24 21.88 -16.00 5.53
N GLU A 25 21.04 -17.01 5.71
CA GLU A 25 19.98 -17.32 4.78
C GLU A 25 18.79 -16.37 4.99
N ILE A 26 18.43 -15.65 3.94
CA ILE A 26 17.26 -14.76 3.90
C ILE A 26 16.22 -15.40 2.99
N SER A 27 14.99 -15.55 3.49
CA SER A 27 13.85 -16.11 2.76
C SER A 27 12.66 -15.16 2.83
N GLY A 28 12.45 -14.34 1.81
CA GLY A 28 11.44 -13.29 1.81
C GLY A 28 10.41 -13.42 0.71
N LYS A 29 9.55 -12.41 0.64
CA LYS A 29 8.52 -12.25 -0.40
C LYS A 29 8.50 -10.82 -0.89
N VAL A 30 8.25 -10.63 -2.18
CA VAL A 30 7.98 -9.32 -2.79
C VAL A 30 6.50 -9.25 -3.19
N LEU A 31 5.83 -8.20 -2.71
CA LEU A 31 4.42 -7.92 -2.92
C LEU A 31 4.24 -6.55 -3.57
N ASP A 32 3.16 -6.33 -4.32
CA ASP A 32 2.76 -4.98 -4.71
C ASP A 32 1.98 -4.29 -3.58
N GLU A 33 1.53 -3.06 -3.82
CA GLU A 33 0.75 -2.26 -2.86
C GLU A 33 -0.64 -2.83 -2.54
N ARG A 34 -1.12 -3.81 -3.33
CA ARG A 34 -2.37 -4.56 -3.09
C ARG A 34 -2.12 -5.85 -2.30
N TYR A 35 -0.88 -6.13 -1.89
CA TYR A 35 -0.42 -7.38 -1.29
C TYR A 35 -0.34 -8.56 -2.26
N PHE A 36 -0.33 -8.31 -3.58
CA PHE A 36 -0.23 -9.37 -4.57
C PHE A 36 1.23 -9.75 -4.81
N PRO A 37 1.55 -11.06 -4.93
CA PRO A 37 2.91 -11.48 -5.20
C PRO A 37 3.39 -10.97 -6.57
N VAL A 38 4.63 -10.48 -6.63
CA VAL A 38 5.23 -9.99 -7.89
C VAL A 38 6.32 -10.94 -8.36
N PRO A 39 6.06 -11.77 -9.39
CA PRO A 39 7.00 -12.78 -9.87
C PRO A 39 8.02 -12.23 -10.88
N GLY A 40 9.16 -12.92 -11.00
CA GLY A 40 10.19 -12.64 -12.00
C GLY A 40 11.02 -11.37 -11.76
N LEU A 41 10.89 -10.73 -10.59
CA LEU A 41 11.72 -9.59 -10.22
C LEU A 41 13.13 -10.04 -9.88
N LYS A 42 14.13 -9.24 -10.26
CA LYS A 42 15.52 -9.43 -9.83
C LYS A 42 15.79 -8.60 -8.58
N LEU A 43 16.40 -9.24 -7.59
CA LEU A 43 16.84 -8.64 -6.35
C LEU A 43 18.36 -8.68 -6.29
N TYR A 44 18.97 -7.55 -5.94
CA TYR A 44 20.40 -7.42 -5.74
C TYR A 44 20.66 -6.98 -4.30
N PHE A 45 21.54 -7.69 -3.61
CA PHE A 45 21.82 -7.48 -2.20
C PHE A 45 23.20 -6.85 -2.03
N SER A 46 23.36 -6.04 -0.98
CA SER A 46 24.67 -5.55 -0.56
C SER A 46 25.63 -6.74 -0.36
N GLY A 47 26.83 -6.65 -0.95
CA GLY A 47 27.80 -7.76 -0.98
C GLY A 47 27.77 -8.59 -2.27
N GLY A 48 26.92 -8.24 -3.25
CA GLY A 48 26.97 -8.78 -4.61
C GLY A 48 26.13 -10.04 -4.84
N ALA A 49 25.42 -10.53 -3.82
CA ALA A 49 24.48 -11.64 -3.99
C ALA A 49 23.22 -11.16 -4.74
N SER A 50 22.55 -12.08 -5.44
CA SER A 50 21.32 -11.79 -6.17
C SER A 50 20.34 -12.96 -6.08
N ALA A 51 19.04 -12.66 -6.20
CA ALA A 51 17.98 -13.65 -6.30
C ALA A 51 16.89 -13.19 -7.28
N SER A 52 16.00 -14.11 -7.65
CA SER A 52 14.79 -13.78 -8.43
C SER A 52 13.55 -14.26 -7.70
N THR A 53 12.44 -13.53 -7.84
CA THR A 53 11.16 -13.99 -7.29
C THR A 53 10.54 -15.08 -8.14
N ASN A 54 10.01 -16.12 -7.49
CA ASN A 54 9.20 -17.14 -8.14
C ASN A 54 7.76 -16.65 -8.41
N THR A 55 6.88 -17.53 -8.91
CA THR A 55 5.47 -17.21 -9.20
C THR A 55 4.69 -16.71 -7.99
N GLU A 56 5.07 -17.08 -6.77
CA GLU A 56 4.46 -16.62 -5.52
C GLU A 56 5.15 -15.38 -4.94
N GLY A 57 6.04 -14.72 -5.69
CA GLY A 57 6.79 -13.56 -5.24
C GLY A 57 7.89 -13.89 -4.22
N LYS A 58 8.14 -15.17 -3.93
CA LYS A 58 9.11 -15.60 -2.92
C LYS A 58 10.52 -15.62 -3.50
N PHE A 59 11.51 -15.31 -2.67
CA PHE A 59 12.92 -15.40 -3.00
C PHE A 59 13.71 -16.02 -1.84
N LYS A 60 14.91 -16.51 -2.16
CA LYS A 60 15.85 -17.06 -1.18
C LYS A 60 17.27 -16.70 -1.58
N VAL A 61 18.09 -16.25 -0.62
CA VAL A 61 19.48 -15.85 -0.86
C VAL A 61 20.33 -16.12 0.39
N THR A 62 21.62 -16.35 0.22
CA THR A 62 22.59 -16.46 1.32
C THR A 62 23.54 -15.27 1.27
N LEU A 63 23.63 -14.54 2.38
CA LEU A 63 24.43 -13.32 2.50
C LEU A 63 25.60 -13.54 3.45
N ALA A 64 26.67 -12.77 3.26
CA ALA A 64 27.83 -12.77 4.16
C ALA A 64 27.60 -11.96 5.44
N SER A 65 26.56 -11.12 5.49
CA SER A 65 26.21 -10.23 6.59
C SER A 65 24.71 -10.35 6.91
N ALA A 66 24.36 -10.23 8.20
CA ALA A 66 22.98 -10.20 8.66
C ALA A 66 22.30 -8.86 8.37
N SER A 67 23.07 -7.75 8.35
CA SER A 67 22.57 -6.45 7.89
C SER A 67 22.83 -6.30 6.40
N TYR A 68 21.81 -5.88 5.64
CA TYR A 68 21.87 -5.78 4.20
C TYR A 68 20.96 -4.68 3.63
N ASP A 69 21.37 -4.17 2.47
CA ASP A 69 20.50 -3.41 1.58
C ASP A 69 19.99 -4.33 0.48
N VAL A 70 18.77 -4.09 0.00
CA VAL A 70 18.21 -4.80 -1.16
C VAL A 70 17.66 -3.84 -2.19
N PHE A 71 18.07 -4.05 -3.43
CA PHE A 71 17.64 -3.33 -4.61
C PHE A 71 16.76 -4.26 -5.46
N ILE A 72 15.50 -3.88 -5.64
CA ILE A 72 14.50 -4.62 -6.43
C ILE A 72 14.26 -3.85 -7.73
N TYR A 73 14.29 -4.55 -8.86
CA TYR A 73 14.17 -3.90 -10.17
C TYR A 73 13.24 -4.64 -11.12
N ASP A 74 12.30 -3.90 -11.73
CA ASP A 74 11.47 -4.33 -12.86
C ASP A 74 11.87 -3.58 -14.13
N TYR A 75 12.67 -4.23 -14.98
CA TYR A 75 13.13 -3.67 -16.24
C TYR A 75 11.96 -3.28 -17.17
N ALA A 76 10.87 -4.05 -17.14
CA ALA A 76 9.75 -3.84 -18.07
C ALA A 76 8.99 -2.54 -17.81
N ASN A 77 8.94 -2.10 -16.55
CA ASN A 77 8.23 -0.90 -16.13
C ASN A 77 9.16 0.26 -15.76
N MET A 78 10.48 0.08 -15.88
CA MET A 78 11.51 1.03 -15.44
C MET A 78 11.34 1.48 -13.97
N ASN A 79 10.84 0.58 -13.12
CA ASN A 79 10.57 0.87 -11.71
C ASN A 79 11.54 0.12 -10.80
N SER A 80 11.94 0.75 -9.70
CA SER A 80 12.80 0.13 -8.70
C SER A 80 12.44 0.52 -7.27
N THR A 81 12.75 -0.35 -6.32
CA THR A 81 12.61 -0.07 -4.90
C THR A 81 13.88 -0.50 -4.17
N VAL A 82 14.41 0.37 -3.33
CA VAL A 82 15.60 0.14 -2.51
C VAL A 82 15.20 0.13 -1.06
N TYR A 83 15.53 -0.93 -0.33
CA TYR A 83 15.42 -0.98 1.12
C TYR A 83 16.80 -0.88 1.74
N ARG A 84 16.96 0.01 2.72
CA ARG A 84 18.23 0.20 3.43
C ARG A 84 18.22 -0.40 4.83
N ASN A 85 19.37 -0.89 5.27
CA ASN A 85 19.65 -1.34 6.64
C ASN A 85 18.65 -2.38 7.15
N LEU A 86 18.28 -3.36 6.33
CA LEU A 86 17.45 -4.49 6.76
C LEU A 86 18.28 -5.51 7.54
N SER A 87 17.64 -6.19 8.48
CA SER A 87 18.19 -7.37 9.16
C SER A 87 17.18 -8.50 9.34
N ALA A 88 15.93 -8.29 8.90
CA ALA A 88 14.87 -9.30 8.99
C ALA A 88 15.18 -10.55 8.14
N PRO A 89 15.14 -11.78 8.70
CA PRO A 89 15.42 -13.00 7.93
C PRO A 89 14.29 -13.39 6.97
N ASN A 90 13.05 -12.92 7.24
CA ASN A 90 11.87 -13.22 6.43
C ASN A 90 11.08 -11.94 6.08
N PRO A 91 11.62 -11.05 5.23
CA PRO A 91 10.97 -9.78 4.92
C PRO A 91 9.82 -9.96 3.91
N GLU A 92 8.73 -9.22 4.12
CA GLU A 92 7.71 -8.92 3.10
C GLU A 92 7.97 -7.53 2.53
N LEU A 93 8.64 -7.49 1.37
CA LEU A 93 9.03 -6.26 0.69
C LEU A 93 7.89 -5.78 -0.22
N THR A 94 7.47 -4.53 -0.07
CA THR A 94 6.57 -3.88 -1.03
C THR A 94 7.37 -3.36 -2.24
N PHE A 95 6.95 -3.72 -3.45
CA PHE A 95 7.45 -3.15 -4.70
C PHE A 95 6.52 -2.02 -5.12
N PHE A 96 6.94 -0.79 -4.84
CA PHE A 96 6.12 0.41 -5.05
C PHE A 96 5.99 0.79 -6.53
N GLY A 97 4.87 1.43 -6.88
CA GLY A 97 4.65 1.97 -8.21
C GLY A 97 4.33 0.92 -9.29
N ASN A 98 4.22 -0.37 -8.93
CA ASN A 98 3.91 -1.43 -9.87
C ASN A 98 2.61 -2.16 -9.50
N ILE A 99 1.48 -1.55 -9.85
CA ILE A 99 0.16 -2.20 -9.80
C ILE A 99 -0.11 -2.83 -11.17
N SER A 100 0.72 -3.80 -11.57
CA SER A 100 0.55 -4.41 -12.90
C SER A 100 -0.67 -5.33 -12.93
N SER A 101 -1.43 -5.27 -14.03
CA SER A 101 -2.47 -6.24 -14.35
C SER A 101 -1.89 -7.59 -14.81
N LYS A 102 -0.61 -7.65 -15.20
CA LYS A 102 0.03 -8.86 -15.76
C LYS A 102 0.06 -10.06 -14.80
N TYR A 103 -0.06 -9.80 -13.49
CA TYR A 103 0.02 -10.82 -12.43
C TYR A 103 -1.31 -11.05 -11.71
N VAL A 104 -2.41 -10.64 -12.34
CA VAL A 104 -3.74 -10.60 -11.74
C VAL A 104 -4.72 -11.36 -12.62
N ASN A 105 -5.55 -12.20 -12.01
CA ASN A 105 -6.82 -12.58 -12.60
C ASN A 105 -7.84 -11.52 -12.21
N THR A 106 -8.59 -11.04 -13.18
CA THR A 106 -9.70 -10.10 -12.97
C THR A 106 -10.97 -10.80 -13.41
N ASP A 107 -11.83 -11.13 -12.45
CA ASP A 107 -13.10 -11.79 -12.71
C ASP A 107 -14.26 -10.91 -12.26
N ILE A 108 -15.42 -11.14 -12.87
CA ILE A 108 -16.67 -10.43 -12.56
C ILE A 108 -17.68 -11.40 -11.96
N ILE A 109 -18.44 -10.93 -10.97
CA ILE A 109 -19.58 -11.66 -10.41
C ILE A 109 -20.82 -10.78 -10.41
N ARG A 110 -21.91 -11.30 -10.97
CA ARG A 110 -23.21 -10.62 -10.98
C ARG A 110 -23.92 -10.85 -9.65
N VAL A 111 -24.26 -9.78 -8.96
CA VAL A 111 -24.99 -9.82 -7.70
C VAL A 111 -26.42 -9.39 -7.98
N ASN A 112 -27.35 -10.35 -7.98
CA ASN A 112 -28.78 -10.08 -8.12
C ASN A 112 -29.39 -9.90 -6.74
N PHE A 113 -30.35 -9.00 -6.61
CA PHE A 113 -31.07 -8.74 -5.37
C PHE A 113 -32.50 -8.26 -5.65
N GLN A 114 -33.36 -8.34 -4.64
CA GLN A 114 -34.68 -7.72 -4.71
C GLN A 114 -34.54 -6.20 -4.91
N PRO A 115 -35.46 -5.55 -5.67
CA PRO A 115 -35.38 -4.12 -5.91
C PRO A 115 -35.20 -3.33 -4.61
N VAL A 116 -34.17 -2.49 -4.57
CA VAL A 116 -33.87 -1.65 -3.41
C VAL A 116 -35.07 -0.73 -3.16
N PRO A 117 -35.64 -0.69 -1.94
CA PRO A 117 -36.81 0.13 -1.64
C PRO A 117 -36.57 1.62 -1.87
N GLN A 118 -37.65 2.37 -2.08
CA GLN A 118 -37.61 3.82 -2.26
C GLN A 118 -36.96 4.51 -1.05
N GLY A 119 -36.06 5.46 -1.34
CA GLY A 119 -35.33 6.21 -0.30
C GLY A 119 -34.15 5.46 0.33
N LYS A 120 -33.80 4.26 -0.18
CA LYS A 120 -32.71 3.45 0.33
C LYS A 120 -31.60 3.22 -0.69
N THR A 121 -30.48 2.75 -0.17
CA THR A 121 -29.31 2.30 -0.92
C THR A 121 -28.83 0.96 -0.37
N ALA A 122 -28.10 0.18 -1.16
CA ALA A 122 -27.44 -1.02 -0.67
C ALA A 122 -25.95 -1.01 -1.02
N ILE A 123 -25.10 -1.29 -0.04
CA ILE A 123 -23.66 -1.48 -0.22
C ILE A 123 -23.42 -2.97 -0.47
N ILE A 124 -22.69 -3.28 -1.53
CA ILE A 124 -22.38 -4.65 -1.95
C ILE A 124 -20.87 -4.77 -2.08
N LYS A 125 -20.27 -5.78 -1.46
CA LYS A 125 -18.82 -5.96 -1.41
C LYS A 125 -18.43 -7.43 -1.33
N PHE A 126 -17.34 -7.81 -1.98
CA PHE A 126 -16.68 -9.09 -1.77
C PHE A 126 -15.67 -8.98 -0.63
N ILE A 127 -15.71 -9.93 0.30
CA ILE A 127 -14.80 -10.03 1.46
C ILE A 127 -14.17 -11.43 1.49
N SER A 128 -12.91 -11.52 1.93
CA SER A 128 -12.18 -12.79 1.97
C SER A 128 -11.01 -12.72 2.96
N ASP A 129 -10.65 -13.88 3.53
CA ASP A 129 -9.41 -14.07 4.28
C ASP A 129 -8.19 -14.22 3.34
N LYS A 130 -8.42 -14.47 2.06
CA LYS A 130 -7.38 -14.59 1.03
C LYS A 130 -6.98 -13.22 0.50
N VAL A 131 -5.84 -13.16 -0.18
CA VAL A 131 -5.39 -11.96 -0.89
C VAL A 131 -6.28 -11.74 -2.11
N PHE A 132 -6.94 -10.58 -2.17
CA PHE A 132 -7.76 -10.11 -3.29
C PHE A 132 -7.81 -8.59 -3.29
N SER A 133 -8.30 -7.97 -4.35
CA SER A 133 -8.71 -6.57 -4.39
C SER A 133 -10.09 -6.45 -5.04
N SER A 134 -10.99 -5.70 -4.42
CA SER A 134 -12.33 -5.45 -4.96
C SER A 134 -12.85 -4.16 -4.36
N LYS A 135 -13.50 -3.32 -5.16
CA LYS A 135 -14.20 -2.12 -4.66
C LYS A 135 -15.65 -2.48 -4.33
N GLU A 136 -16.20 -1.86 -3.30
CA GLU A 136 -17.64 -1.90 -3.08
C GLU A 136 -18.41 -1.21 -4.22
N VAL A 137 -19.64 -1.64 -4.41
CA VAL A 137 -20.59 -1.00 -5.30
C VAL A 137 -21.85 -0.65 -4.53
N THR A 138 -22.41 0.52 -4.84
CA THR A 138 -23.65 1.00 -4.20
C THR A 138 -24.79 0.87 -5.18
N ALA A 139 -25.85 0.17 -4.77
CA ALA A 139 -27.13 0.11 -5.46
C ALA A 139 -28.09 1.19 -4.93
N SER A 140 -28.74 1.87 -5.85
CA SER A 140 -29.76 2.89 -5.62
C SER A 140 -31.16 2.26 -5.66
N SER A 141 -32.15 3.01 -5.14
CA SER A 141 -33.58 2.66 -5.20
C SER A 141 -34.00 2.13 -6.58
N GLY A 142 -34.70 1.00 -6.61
CA GLY A 142 -35.23 0.34 -7.80
C GLY A 142 -34.25 -0.58 -8.54
N GLU A 143 -32.94 -0.44 -8.32
CA GLU A 143 -31.96 -1.36 -8.90
C GLU A 143 -32.11 -2.77 -8.32
N LYS A 144 -31.80 -3.79 -9.13
CA LYS A 144 -31.93 -5.22 -8.78
C LYS A 144 -30.65 -6.02 -9.01
N MET A 145 -29.61 -5.37 -9.52
CA MET A 145 -28.37 -6.03 -9.90
C MET A 145 -27.18 -5.07 -9.82
N LYS A 146 -26.03 -5.60 -9.41
CA LYS A 146 -24.71 -4.96 -9.58
C LYS A 146 -23.69 -5.99 -10.05
N VAL A 147 -22.62 -5.50 -10.68
CA VAL A 147 -21.45 -6.30 -11.02
C VAL A 147 -20.33 -5.92 -10.07
N LEU A 148 -19.73 -6.91 -9.41
CA LEU A 148 -18.48 -6.74 -8.69
C LEU A 148 -17.33 -7.21 -9.57
N THR A 149 -16.26 -6.43 -9.61
CA THR A 149 -14.96 -6.86 -10.14
C THR A 149 -14.08 -7.30 -8.98
N VAL A 150 -13.49 -8.47 -9.10
CA VAL A 150 -12.59 -9.06 -8.10
C VAL A 150 -11.28 -9.44 -8.77
N ASP A 151 -10.22 -8.80 -8.29
CA ASP A 151 -8.84 -9.06 -8.66
C ASP A 151 -8.22 -10.01 -7.64
N TYR A 152 -7.45 -11.00 -8.09
CA TYR A 152 -6.70 -11.90 -7.21
C TYR A 152 -5.45 -12.45 -7.91
N PRO A 153 -4.47 -13.01 -7.18
CA PRO A 153 -3.21 -13.45 -7.77
C PRO A 153 -3.40 -14.46 -8.90
N ASN A 154 -2.73 -14.25 -10.04
CA ASN A 154 -2.88 -15.11 -11.22
C ASN A 154 -2.38 -16.56 -11.05
N THR A 155 -1.68 -16.84 -9.95
CA THR A 155 -1.26 -18.19 -9.54
C THR A 155 -2.37 -19.02 -8.92
N LYS A 156 -3.55 -18.45 -8.73
CA LYS A 156 -4.74 -19.13 -8.21
C LYS A 156 -5.75 -19.28 -9.34
N ASP A 157 -6.41 -20.43 -9.40
CA ASP A 157 -7.53 -20.66 -10.33
C ASP A 157 -8.87 -20.17 -9.77
N TYR A 158 -8.89 -19.83 -8.47
CA TYR A 158 -10.08 -19.31 -7.80
C TYR A 158 -9.74 -18.54 -6.54
N VAL A 159 -10.70 -17.76 -6.05
CA VAL A 159 -10.69 -17.16 -4.72
C VAL A 159 -12.02 -17.42 -4.00
N ASN A 160 -11.91 -17.96 -2.77
CA ASN A 160 -13.06 -18.17 -1.90
C ASN A 160 -13.32 -16.91 -1.07
N GLY A 161 -14.59 -16.58 -0.85
CA GLY A 161 -14.95 -15.48 0.03
C GLY A 161 -16.45 -15.42 0.25
N ARG A 162 -16.93 -14.23 0.61
CA ARG A 162 -18.34 -13.94 0.79
C ARG A 162 -18.69 -12.64 0.09
N ILE A 163 -19.89 -12.55 -0.45
CA ILE A 163 -20.48 -11.28 -0.86
C ILE A 163 -21.38 -10.84 0.27
N ILE A 164 -21.18 -9.61 0.73
CA ILE A 164 -22.07 -8.95 1.68
C ILE A 164 -23.03 -8.01 0.96
N TYR A 165 -24.23 -7.90 1.51
CA TYR A 165 -25.27 -6.98 1.09
C TYR A 165 -25.75 -6.21 2.33
N LEU A 166 -25.60 -4.89 2.33
CA LEU A 166 -26.01 -4.01 3.43
C LEU A 166 -26.95 -2.91 2.92
N GLU A 167 -28.25 -3.05 3.18
CA GLU A 167 -29.28 -2.05 2.88
C GLU A 167 -29.31 -0.97 3.98
N LYS A 168 -29.30 0.28 3.56
CA LYS A 168 -29.36 1.45 4.45
C LYS A 168 -30.25 2.56 3.90
N SER A 169 -30.86 3.30 4.82
CA SER A 169 -31.47 4.60 4.59
C SER A 169 -30.57 5.70 5.16
N PRO A 170 -30.90 7.00 5.04
CA PRO A 170 -30.16 8.05 5.72
C PRO A 170 -30.22 7.97 7.26
N GLN A 171 -31.18 7.22 7.82
CA GLN A 171 -31.42 7.14 9.28
C GLN A 171 -31.27 5.74 9.87
N SER A 172 -31.14 4.70 9.05
CA SER A 172 -31.12 3.30 9.52
C SER A 172 -30.27 2.36 8.68
N PHE A 173 -29.84 1.26 9.30
CA PHE A 173 -29.36 0.06 8.61
C PHE A 173 -30.42 -1.03 8.72
N ASP A 174 -31.00 -1.39 7.58
CA ASP A 174 -32.26 -2.13 7.57
C ASP A 174 -32.08 -3.63 7.38
N ARG A 175 -31.14 -4.01 6.51
CA ARG A 175 -30.89 -5.41 6.16
C ARG A 175 -29.42 -5.67 5.95
N PHE A 176 -28.90 -6.72 6.55
CA PHE A 176 -27.62 -7.29 6.25
C PHE A 176 -27.79 -8.76 5.86
N SER A 177 -27.10 -9.18 4.80
CA SER A 177 -27.00 -10.57 4.40
C SER A 177 -25.64 -10.85 3.81
N GLU A 178 -25.26 -12.12 3.80
CA GLU A 178 -24.01 -12.58 3.23
C GLU A 178 -24.23 -13.92 2.53
N LYS A 179 -23.47 -14.16 1.46
CA LYS A 179 -23.44 -15.45 0.78
C LYS A 179 -22.01 -15.84 0.48
N SER A 180 -21.66 -17.07 0.82
CA SER A 180 -20.37 -17.65 0.44
C SER A 180 -20.33 -17.84 -1.07
N VAL A 181 -19.21 -17.48 -1.69
CA VAL A 181 -18.99 -17.61 -3.13
C VAL A 181 -17.55 -18.06 -3.39
N THR A 182 -17.37 -18.81 -4.46
CA THR A 182 -16.06 -19.12 -5.04
C THR A 182 -16.01 -18.43 -6.40
N ILE A 183 -15.10 -17.47 -6.55
CA ILE A 183 -14.88 -16.80 -7.83
C ILE A 183 -13.81 -17.58 -8.58
N MET A 184 -14.22 -18.24 -9.65
CA MET A 184 -13.38 -19.06 -10.53
C MET A 184 -12.84 -18.21 -11.67
N LYS A 185 -11.59 -18.48 -12.05
CA LYS A 185 -10.91 -17.88 -13.20
C LYS A 185 -11.66 -18.13 -14.50
N ASP A 186 -11.80 -17.10 -15.32
CA ASP A 186 -12.36 -17.14 -16.68
C ASP A 186 -13.83 -17.63 -16.73
N ASN A 187 -14.54 -17.65 -15.59
CA ASN A 187 -15.94 -18.02 -15.52
C ASN A 187 -16.84 -16.76 -15.55
N TYR A 188 -17.22 -16.34 -16.74
CA TYR A 188 -17.99 -15.10 -16.97
C TYR A 188 -19.48 -15.18 -16.56
N ASN A 189 -19.99 -16.36 -16.20
CA ASN A 189 -21.40 -16.57 -15.85
C ASN A 189 -21.66 -16.70 -14.35
N GLN A 190 -20.71 -16.28 -13.52
CA GLN A 190 -20.84 -16.32 -12.07
C GLN A 190 -21.89 -15.32 -11.60
N SER A 191 -22.84 -15.81 -10.82
CA SER A 191 -23.83 -14.96 -10.18
C SER A 191 -24.18 -15.46 -8.79
N VAL A 192 -24.54 -14.51 -7.93
CA VAL A 192 -25.13 -14.77 -6.62
C VAL A 192 -26.43 -13.98 -6.52
N THR A 193 -27.44 -14.57 -5.88
CA THR A 193 -28.76 -13.94 -5.77
C THR A 193 -29.13 -13.77 -4.30
N PHE A 194 -29.50 -12.57 -3.89
CA PHE A 194 -30.10 -12.22 -2.61
C PHE A 194 -31.61 -12.04 -2.79
N ASP A 195 -32.36 -13.11 -2.55
CA ASP A 195 -33.81 -13.21 -2.73
C ASP A 195 -34.56 -13.27 -1.39
N THR A 196 -35.88 -13.46 -1.45
CA THR A 196 -36.75 -13.58 -0.27
C THR A 196 -36.43 -14.78 0.62
N MET A 197 -35.70 -15.77 0.11
CA MET A 197 -35.25 -16.94 0.87
C MET A 197 -33.90 -16.70 1.56
N SER A 198 -33.25 -15.58 1.27
CA SER A 198 -31.98 -15.23 1.88
C SER A 198 -32.21 -14.75 3.32
N TYR A 199 -31.34 -15.18 4.24
CA TYR A 199 -31.40 -14.74 5.62
C TYR A 199 -30.93 -13.29 5.73
N TYR A 200 -31.79 -12.43 6.27
CA TYR A 200 -31.48 -11.03 6.56
C TYR A 200 -31.51 -10.79 8.07
N SER A 201 -30.43 -10.22 8.59
CA SER A 201 -30.39 -9.68 9.95
C SER A 201 -30.55 -8.15 9.92
N LYS A 202 -30.99 -7.57 11.04
CA LYS A 202 -30.97 -6.11 11.23
C LYS A 202 -29.69 -5.72 11.99
N PRO A 203 -28.76 -4.95 11.39
CA PRO A 203 -27.50 -4.56 12.04
C PRO A 203 -27.67 -3.67 13.28
N GLY A 204 -28.80 -2.96 13.36
CA GLY A 204 -29.02 -1.89 14.32
C GLY A 204 -28.26 -0.61 13.97
N GLU A 205 -28.53 0.45 14.71
CA GLU A 205 -28.06 1.79 14.45
C GLU A 205 -27.22 2.33 15.60
N ALA A 206 -26.07 2.91 15.29
CA ALA A 206 -25.23 3.63 16.23
C ALA A 206 -24.63 4.86 15.58
N TYR A 207 -23.93 5.68 16.37
CA TYR A 207 -23.23 6.86 15.87
C TYR A 207 -21.79 6.88 16.33
N VAL A 208 -20.92 7.45 15.50
CA VAL A 208 -19.63 7.98 15.93
C VAL A 208 -19.61 9.48 15.72
N THR A 209 -19.06 10.22 16.68
CA THR A 209 -18.84 11.66 16.53
C THR A 209 -17.41 11.90 16.13
N ILE A 210 -17.20 12.59 15.01
CA ILE A 210 -15.88 12.84 14.45
C ILE A 210 -15.63 14.34 14.47
N TYR A 211 -14.47 14.73 15.00
CA TYR A 211 -13.95 16.09 14.95
C TYR A 211 -12.77 16.12 13.99
N LEU A 212 -12.85 17.00 12.99
CA LEU A 212 -11.71 17.26 12.11
C LEU A 212 -10.74 18.25 12.80
N PRO A 213 -9.46 18.21 12.45
CA PRO A 213 -8.48 19.08 13.09
C PRO A 213 -8.74 20.54 12.76
N GLY A 214 -8.53 21.41 13.76
CA GLY A 214 -8.70 22.86 13.62
C GLY A 214 -7.60 23.57 12.83
N GLN A 215 -6.53 22.87 12.44
CA GLN A 215 -5.43 23.44 11.65
C GLN A 215 -5.91 23.90 10.27
N GLU A 216 -5.40 25.03 9.78
CA GLU A 216 -5.66 25.48 8.41
C GLU A 216 -5.06 24.48 7.40
N SER A 217 -5.87 24.11 6.41
CA SER A 217 -5.49 23.22 5.32
C SER A 217 -6.39 23.52 4.12
N ASP A 218 -5.88 23.32 2.91
CA ASP A 218 -6.64 23.58 1.68
C ASP A 218 -7.82 22.61 1.52
N LYS A 219 -7.65 21.37 2.01
CA LYS A 219 -8.69 20.33 1.99
C LYS A 219 -8.62 19.47 3.25
N LYS A 220 -9.80 19.12 3.77
CA LYS A 220 -9.98 18.14 4.85
C LYS A 220 -11.04 17.14 4.43
N SER A 221 -10.81 15.88 4.76
CA SER A 221 -11.82 14.84 4.61
C SER A 221 -11.68 13.77 5.68
N PHE A 222 -12.75 13.03 5.89
CA PHE A 222 -12.70 11.78 6.63
C PHE A 222 -13.57 10.75 5.92
N GLU A 223 -13.26 9.49 6.21
CA GLU A 223 -14.11 8.37 5.81
C GLU A 223 -14.29 7.43 6.98
N VAL A 224 -15.46 6.81 7.04
CA VAL A 224 -15.80 5.81 8.04
C VAL A 224 -16.04 4.50 7.31
N TYR A 225 -15.29 3.49 7.70
CA TYR A 225 -15.31 2.16 7.14
C TYR A 225 -15.86 1.16 8.16
N ALA A 226 -16.56 0.15 7.67
CA ALA A 226 -16.65 -1.13 8.36
C ALA A 226 -15.44 -1.98 7.93
N ASP A 227 -14.56 -2.31 8.88
CA ASP A 227 -13.38 -3.14 8.66
C ASP A 227 -13.55 -4.49 9.37
N PHE A 228 -13.29 -5.58 8.66
CA PHE A 228 -13.37 -6.94 9.19
C PHE A 228 -11.97 -7.45 9.51
N LEU A 229 -11.47 -7.12 10.70
CA LEU A 229 -10.08 -7.40 11.12
C LEU A 229 -9.65 -8.87 11.00
N SER A 230 -10.59 -9.81 11.08
CA SER A 230 -10.29 -11.24 10.91
C SER A 230 -10.07 -11.66 9.44
N LEU A 231 -10.22 -10.75 8.49
CA LEU A 231 -10.11 -10.96 7.06
C LEU A 231 -8.96 -10.13 6.44
N HIS A 232 -8.75 -10.29 5.13
CA HIS A 232 -7.76 -9.49 4.40
C HIS A 232 -8.17 -8.01 4.36
N ARG A 233 -7.18 -7.09 4.36
CA ARG A 233 -7.39 -5.63 4.44
C ARG A 233 -8.32 -5.05 3.39
N ASN A 234 -8.40 -5.67 2.22
CA ASN A 234 -9.30 -5.24 1.15
C ASN A 234 -10.78 -5.63 1.40
N SER A 235 -11.10 -6.24 2.55
CA SER A 235 -12.46 -6.59 2.98
C SER A 235 -13.24 -5.44 3.60
N GLU A 236 -12.60 -4.31 3.89
CA GLU A 236 -13.32 -3.12 4.37
C GLU A 236 -14.21 -2.49 3.28
N PHE A 237 -15.20 -1.72 3.71
CA PHE A 237 -16.04 -0.91 2.82
C PHE A 237 -16.48 0.40 3.47
N VAL A 238 -16.67 1.43 2.65
CA VAL A 238 -17.04 2.78 3.10
C VAL A 238 -18.51 2.84 3.51
N LEU A 239 -18.75 3.28 4.75
CA LEU A 239 -20.08 3.61 5.28
C LEU A 239 -20.43 5.08 5.03
N ASN A 240 -19.46 5.96 5.18
CA ASN A 240 -19.59 7.40 4.99
C ASN A 240 -18.27 8.00 4.49
N ARG A 241 -18.37 8.96 3.58
CA ARG A 241 -17.27 9.81 3.13
C ARG A 241 -17.74 11.25 3.19
N THR A 242 -16.91 12.11 3.74
CA THR A 242 -17.20 13.54 3.83
C THR A 242 -15.93 14.34 3.54
N GLU A 243 -16.05 15.35 2.68
CA GLU A 243 -14.99 16.32 2.35
C GLU A 243 -15.52 17.73 2.62
N GLY A 244 -14.69 18.59 3.19
CA GLY A 244 -15.02 19.99 3.46
C GLY A 244 -14.51 20.47 4.82
N ASP A 245 -14.69 21.77 5.07
CA ASP A 245 -14.31 22.41 6.33
C ASP A 245 -15.40 22.23 7.40
N ILE A 246 -15.54 20.98 7.86
CA ILE A 246 -16.53 20.59 8.86
C ILE A 246 -15.81 20.48 10.20
N VAL A 247 -16.25 21.24 11.21
CA VAL A 247 -15.63 21.16 12.55
C VAL A 247 -15.92 19.81 13.20
N SER A 248 -17.16 19.35 13.12
CA SER A 248 -17.57 18.05 13.66
C SER A 248 -18.80 17.50 12.97
N THR A 249 -18.97 16.18 12.99
CA THR A 249 -20.17 15.53 12.47
C THR A 249 -20.46 14.22 13.18
N LYS A 250 -21.75 13.85 13.19
CA LYS A 250 -22.22 12.55 13.68
C LYS A 250 -22.49 11.65 12.49
N VAL A 251 -21.78 10.53 12.43
CA VAL A 251 -21.90 9.55 11.35
C VAL A 251 -22.69 8.35 11.85
N LEU A 252 -23.78 8.03 11.14
CA LEU A 252 -24.55 6.82 11.35
C LEU A 252 -23.72 5.59 10.91
N ILE A 253 -23.62 4.60 11.78
CA ILE A 253 -22.90 3.35 11.56
C ILE A 253 -23.73 2.15 12.04
N PRO A 254 -23.48 0.92 11.56
CA PRO A 254 -24.17 -0.25 12.06
C PRO A 254 -23.73 -0.55 13.49
N GLN A 255 -24.67 -0.88 14.36
CA GLN A 255 -24.41 -1.26 15.76
C GLN A 255 -23.72 -2.62 15.88
N SER A 256 -23.98 -3.53 14.93
CA SER A 256 -23.34 -4.84 14.87
C SER A 256 -23.21 -5.34 13.42
N LEU A 257 -22.09 -5.99 13.12
CA LEU A 257 -21.82 -6.76 11.90
C LEU A 257 -21.00 -8.02 12.29
N PRO A 258 -20.96 -9.07 11.46
CA PRO A 258 -20.20 -10.29 11.74
C PRO A 258 -18.66 -10.09 11.68
N TYR A 259 -17.91 -11.17 11.92
CA TYR A 259 -16.44 -11.28 11.78
C TYR A 259 -15.59 -10.38 12.68
N GLY A 260 -16.12 -9.99 13.84
CA GLY A 260 -15.40 -9.11 14.75
C GLY A 260 -15.11 -7.75 14.11
N TYR A 261 -16.07 -7.21 13.36
CA TYR A 261 -15.93 -5.93 12.69
C TYR A 261 -15.52 -4.80 13.67
N ARG A 262 -14.84 -3.81 13.10
CA ARG A 262 -14.49 -2.56 13.77
C ARG A 262 -14.86 -1.39 12.88
N ILE A 263 -15.01 -0.23 13.51
CA ILE A 263 -15.17 1.02 12.80
C ILE A 263 -13.78 1.57 12.55
N LYS A 264 -13.35 1.64 11.29
CA LYS A 264 -12.11 2.33 10.93
C LYS A 264 -12.47 3.74 10.48
N ILE A 265 -11.87 4.73 11.11
CA ILE A 265 -12.03 6.14 10.74
C ILE A 265 -10.73 6.58 10.11
N THR A 266 -10.76 7.00 8.85
CA THR A 266 -9.63 7.67 8.20
C THR A 266 -9.85 9.16 8.25
N GLY A 267 -8.78 9.92 8.47
CA GLY A 267 -8.77 11.37 8.41
C GLY A 267 -7.61 11.82 7.53
N SER A 268 -7.88 12.76 6.62
CA SER A 268 -6.88 13.27 5.70
C SER A 268 -6.94 14.79 5.60
N ALA A 269 -5.78 15.42 5.48
CA ALA A 269 -5.69 16.84 5.20
C ALA A 269 -4.60 17.12 4.17
N GLY A 270 -4.94 17.96 3.20
CA GLY A 270 -4.02 18.48 2.18
C GLY A 270 -3.67 19.93 2.47
N PHE A 271 -2.38 20.22 2.52
CA PHE A 271 -1.80 21.54 2.63
C PHE A 271 -1.32 22.05 1.27
N LYS A 272 -0.95 23.33 1.24
CA LYS A 272 -0.40 23.99 0.05
C LYS A 272 0.81 23.24 -0.50
N GLY A 273 0.92 23.15 -1.82
CA GLY A 273 2.05 22.50 -2.50
C GLY A 273 1.96 20.97 -2.55
N GLY A 274 0.83 20.39 -2.14
CA GLY A 274 0.59 18.95 -2.19
C GLY A 274 1.11 18.17 -0.99
N ALA A 275 1.62 18.86 0.04
CA ALA A 275 1.94 18.23 1.32
C ALA A 275 0.66 17.85 2.08
N GLY A 276 0.73 16.90 3.01
CA GLY A 276 -0.45 16.48 3.75
C GLY A 276 -0.22 15.26 4.63
N TYR A 277 -1.31 14.72 5.14
CA TYR A 277 -1.30 13.46 5.86
C TYR A 277 -2.59 12.69 5.63
N ASP A 278 -2.45 11.38 5.80
CA ASP A 278 -3.53 10.43 5.96
C ASP A 278 -3.31 9.70 7.28
N SER A 279 -4.34 9.61 8.11
CA SER A 279 -4.31 8.84 9.34
C SER A 279 -5.54 7.94 9.42
N TYR A 280 -5.43 6.88 10.20
CA TYR A 280 -6.58 6.09 10.57
C TYR A 280 -6.49 5.55 11.98
N PHE A 281 -7.67 5.35 12.58
CA PHE A 281 -7.84 4.80 13.90
C PHE A 281 -9.03 3.84 13.96
N TYR A 282 -8.96 2.85 14.84
CA TYR A 282 -10.05 1.93 15.10
C TYR A 282 -10.91 2.40 16.27
N SER A 283 -12.20 2.49 16.05
CA SER A 283 -13.19 2.96 16.98
C SER A 283 -14.31 1.93 17.19
N TYR A 284 -15.25 2.25 18.06
CA TYR A 284 -16.40 1.43 18.40
C TYR A 284 -17.71 2.24 18.35
N PRO A 285 -18.87 1.58 18.21
CA PRO A 285 -20.18 2.23 18.25
C PRO A 285 -20.36 3.13 19.48
N GLY A 286 -20.78 4.38 19.27
CA GLY A 286 -21.00 5.38 20.33
C GLY A 286 -19.78 6.23 20.68
N ALA A 287 -18.62 5.96 20.09
CA ALA A 287 -17.38 6.68 20.41
C ALA A 287 -17.34 8.11 19.83
N THR A 288 -16.54 8.94 20.47
CA THR A 288 -16.12 10.25 19.97
C THR A 288 -14.65 10.20 19.62
N TYR A 289 -14.28 10.69 18.44
CA TYR A 289 -12.91 10.70 17.96
C TYR A 289 -12.50 12.07 17.43
N ASN A 290 -11.31 12.50 17.83
CA ASN A 290 -10.64 13.67 17.28
C ASN A 290 -9.55 13.19 16.32
N ILE A 291 -9.64 13.57 15.06
CA ILE A 291 -8.58 13.31 14.09
C ILE A 291 -7.39 14.19 14.46
N ASN A 292 -6.26 13.56 14.75
CA ASN A 292 -5.03 14.27 15.08
C ASN A 292 -4.45 14.92 13.82
N SER A 293 -4.02 16.18 13.95
CA SER A 293 -3.17 16.82 12.95
C SER A 293 -1.77 16.21 12.95
N GLU A 294 -1.21 15.99 11.77
CA GLU A 294 0.18 15.60 11.61
C GLU A 294 0.93 16.61 10.74
N THR A 295 2.17 16.92 11.12
CA THR A 295 3.06 17.79 10.35
C THR A 295 3.83 16.96 9.32
N PRO A 296 3.76 17.26 8.02
CA PRO A 296 4.51 16.53 7.01
C PRO A 296 6.02 16.83 7.02
N PRO A 297 6.85 15.94 6.46
CA PRO A 297 8.26 16.26 6.22
C PRO A 297 8.38 17.42 5.24
N THR A 298 9.28 18.37 5.52
CA THR A 298 9.62 19.47 4.61
C THR A 298 10.88 19.13 3.85
N LEU A 299 10.88 19.35 2.53
CA LEU A 299 12.06 19.11 1.70
C LEU A 299 13.08 20.25 1.92
N SER A 300 14.31 19.90 2.28
CA SER A 300 15.37 20.86 2.61
C SER A 300 16.32 21.08 1.43
N SER A 301 16.84 20.00 0.85
CA SER A 301 17.76 20.02 -0.30
C SER A 301 17.44 18.88 -1.26
N PRO A 302 17.65 19.06 -2.59
CA PRO A 302 17.96 20.31 -3.26
C PRO A 302 16.79 21.30 -3.25
N GLN A 303 17.07 22.57 -3.59
CA GLN A 303 16.02 23.55 -3.85
C GLN A 303 15.17 23.12 -5.05
N ASP A 304 13.90 23.55 -5.06
CA ASP A 304 13.00 23.27 -6.18
C ASP A 304 13.56 23.81 -7.49
N LYS A 305 13.35 23.07 -8.58
CA LYS A 305 13.84 23.36 -9.94
C LYS A 305 15.35 23.55 -10.01
N LEU A 306 16.13 22.88 -9.16
CA LEU A 306 17.59 22.91 -9.27
C LEU A 306 18.03 22.24 -10.58
N TYR A 307 18.72 23.00 -11.41
CA TYR A 307 19.51 22.50 -12.53
C TYR A 307 20.90 22.20 -11.99
N THR A 308 21.51 21.06 -12.32
CA THR A 308 22.84 20.58 -11.87
C THR A 308 22.88 19.48 -10.79
N VAL A 309 21.77 18.77 -10.55
CA VAL A 309 21.82 17.57 -9.72
C VAL A 309 22.78 16.54 -10.34
N ASN A 310 23.65 15.98 -9.51
CA ASN A 310 24.59 14.94 -9.88
C ASN A 310 24.64 13.87 -8.77
N ASP A 311 25.54 12.90 -8.89
CA ASP A 311 25.58 11.74 -7.99
C ASP A 311 26.05 12.10 -6.57
N ASN A 312 26.69 13.26 -6.42
CA ASN A 312 27.12 13.79 -5.12
C ASN A 312 26.06 14.71 -4.49
N THR A 313 24.99 15.05 -5.21
CA THR A 313 23.91 15.86 -4.65
C THR A 313 23.23 15.10 -3.52
N GLN A 314 23.05 15.80 -2.39
CA GLN A 314 22.35 15.26 -1.23
C GLN A 314 20.90 15.71 -1.25
N PHE A 315 20.01 14.73 -1.14
CA PHE A 315 18.59 14.95 -0.90
C PHE A 315 18.34 14.84 0.60
N SER A 316 17.76 15.89 1.19
CA SER A 316 17.51 15.96 2.62
C SER A 316 16.16 16.57 2.93
N TYR A 317 15.59 16.17 4.06
CA TYR A 317 14.27 16.58 4.52
C TYR A 317 14.17 16.56 6.04
N GLU A 318 13.26 17.37 6.57
CA GLU A 318 12.98 17.47 8.00
C GLU A 318 12.03 16.39 8.51
N TRP A 319 11.98 16.23 9.83
CA TRP A 319 11.23 15.15 10.47
C TRP A 319 9.71 15.21 10.24
N GLY A 320 9.11 16.40 10.29
CA GLY A 320 7.68 16.52 10.55
C GLY A 320 7.29 15.94 11.92
N SER A 321 6.04 15.50 12.09
CA SER A 321 5.56 14.84 13.31
C SER A 321 6.25 13.50 13.56
N GLY A 322 6.60 13.18 14.82
CA GLY A 322 6.95 11.83 15.28
C GLY A 322 8.25 11.23 14.71
N SER A 323 8.48 9.94 14.96
CA SER A 323 9.50 9.13 14.27
C SER A 323 8.82 8.30 13.16
N GLY A 324 9.57 7.72 12.23
CA GLY A 324 8.97 6.96 11.14
C GLY A 324 9.97 6.39 10.15
N VAL A 325 9.47 5.56 9.24
CA VAL A 325 10.18 5.13 8.03
C VAL A 325 9.78 6.02 6.87
N TYR A 326 10.75 6.44 6.08
CA TYR A 326 10.57 7.26 4.91
C TYR A 326 10.59 6.40 3.64
N VAL A 327 9.66 6.68 2.74
CA VAL A 327 9.66 6.24 1.35
C VAL A 327 9.89 7.50 0.52
N VAL A 328 11.12 7.63 0.02
CA VAL A 328 11.49 8.72 -0.88
C VAL A 328 11.21 8.28 -2.30
N HIS A 329 10.36 9.01 -3.00
CA HIS A 329 9.97 8.73 -4.37
C HIS A 329 10.67 9.70 -5.31
N PHE A 330 11.31 9.15 -6.33
CA PHE A 330 11.85 9.88 -7.46
C PHE A 330 11.10 9.43 -8.71
N HIS A 331 10.54 10.37 -9.44
CA HIS A 331 9.87 10.13 -10.71
C HIS A 331 10.68 10.76 -11.84
N CYS A 332 10.99 9.99 -12.87
CA CYS A 332 11.60 10.48 -14.09
C CYS A 332 10.52 10.74 -15.13
N PHE A 333 10.54 11.92 -15.77
CA PHE A 333 9.51 12.27 -16.76
C PHE A 333 9.79 11.69 -18.15
N ASP A 334 11.05 11.51 -18.52
CA ASP A 334 11.44 10.96 -19.82
C ASP A 334 12.84 10.30 -19.76
N PRO A 335 12.97 8.96 -19.89
CA PRO A 335 11.87 8.01 -20.02
C PRO A 335 11.07 7.94 -18.70
N VAL A 336 9.78 7.61 -18.80
CA VAL A 336 8.91 7.52 -17.63
C VAL A 336 9.33 6.34 -16.75
N GLY A 337 9.53 6.59 -15.46
CA GLY A 337 9.63 5.54 -14.45
C GLY A 337 10.03 6.05 -13.06
N ASP A 338 10.06 5.14 -12.10
CA ASP A 338 10.07 5.49 -10.68
C ASP A 338 11.15 4.77 -9.88
N VAL A 339 11.76 5.49 -8.94
CA VAL A 339 12.67 4.94 -7.93
C VAL A 339 12.16 5.27 -6.54
N TYR A 340 11.97 4.23 -5.73
CA TYR A 340 11.58 4.35 -4.34
C TYR A 340 12.74 3.96 -3.42
N ILE A 341 12.98 4.74 -2.37
CA ILE A 341 13.97 4.42 -1.35
C ILE A 341 13.28 4.37 0.01
N VAL A 342 13.25 3.18 0.61
CA VAL A 342 12.74 2.91 1.95
C VAL A 342 13.89 2.98 2.94
N THR A 343 13.85 3.95 3.84
CA THR A 343 14.95 4.24 4.78
C THR A 343 14.46 4.92 6.06
N THR A 344 15.29 4.92 7.10
CA THR A 344 15.15 5.80 8.27
C THR A 344 16.04 7.04 8.15
N ASP A 345 16.92 7.10 7.15
CA ASP A 345 17.87 8.19 6.96
C ASP A 345 17.21 9.41 6.31
N ARG A 346 17.41 10.58 6.92
CA ARG A 346 16.91 11.87 6.38
C ARG A 346 17.81 12.48 5.32
N ASN A 347 18.95 11.86 5.06
CA ASN A 347 19.95 12.33 4.13
C ASN A 347 20.30 11.17 3.21
N ILE A 348 19.92 11.30 1.96
CA ILE A 348 20.21 10.29 0.94
C ILE A 348 21.08 10.93 -0.13
N LYS A 349 22.13 10.21 -0.53
CA LYS A 349 22.84 10.54 -1.75
C LYS A 349 21.89 10.33 -2.92
N SER A 350 22.00 11.21 -3.90
CA SER A 350 21.31 11.15 -5.17
C SER A 350 21.32 9.71 -5.72
N PRO A 351 20.14 9.11 -5.99
CA PRO A 351 20.10 7.82 -6.65
C PRO A 351 20.47 7.94 -8.14
N VAL A 352 20.90 9.10 -8.64
CA VAL A 352 21.14 9.34 -10.08
C VAL A 352 22.09 8.30 -10.69
N ASN A 353 23.10 7.78 -9.97
CA ASN A 353 23.91 6.67 -10.48
C ASN A 353 23.16 5.34 -10.60
N GLN A 354 22.27 5.05 -9.64
CA GLN A 354 21.39 3.88 -9.68
C GLN A 354 20.31 4.07 -10.77
N MET A 355 19.91 5.32 -11.02
CA MET A 355 18.97 5.73 -12.07
C MET A 355 19.63 5.78 -13.45
N LYS A 356 20.90 6.12 -13.63
CA LYS A 356 21.55 6.28 -14.95
C LYS A 356 21.55 5.00 -15.81
N GLU A 357 21.49 3.83 -15.18
CA GLU A 357 21.36 2.55 -15.88
C GLU A 357 19.90 2.21 -16.22
N ILE A 358 18.93 2.87 -15.60
CA ILE A 358 17.50 2.49 -15.56
C ILE A 358 16.59 3.57 -16.19
N LEU A 359 16.77 4.82 -15.78
CA LEU A 359 16.08 6.05 -16.18
C LEU A 359 17.13 7.07 -16.62
N LYS A 360 17.44 7.12 -17.92
CA LYS A 360 18.39 8.09 -18.51
C LYS A 360 17.77 9.47 -18.73
N GLY A 361 16.89 9.89 -17.83
CA GLY A 361 16.19 11.14 -17.99
C GLY A 361 16.97 12.34 -17.49
N THR A 362 16.44 13.51 -17.81
CA THR A 362 17.06 14.80 -17.49
C THR A 362 16.25 15.62 -16.52
N GLU A 363 14.97 15.28 -16.35
CA GLU A 363 14.02 15.98 -15.52
C GLU A 363 13.30 14.97 -14.64
N TYR A 364 13.24 15.31 -13.35
CA TYR A 364 12.72 14.46 -12.32
C TYR A 364 11.86 15.26 -11.36
N SER A 365 10.91 14.59 -10.71
CA SER A 365 10.33 15.06 -9.46
C SER A 365 10.72 14.15 -8.31
N TRP A 366 10.62 14.67 -7.09
CA TRP A 366 10.75 13.89 -5.88
C TRP A 366 9.86 14.36 -4.76
N SER A 367 9.51 13.42 -3.90
CA SER A 367 8.70 13.63 -2.71
C SER A 367 9.07 12.60 -1.63
N VAL A 368 8.61 12.84 -0.40
CA VAL A 368 8.88 11.99 0.75
C VAL A 368 7.57 11.66 1.43
N THR A 369 7.25 10.38 1.51
CA THR A 369 6.18 9.87 2.38
C THR A 369 6.80 9.27 3.64
N LYS A 370 6.35 9.68 4.81
CA LYS A 370 6.78 9.16 6.10
C LYS A 370 5.66 8.33 6.72
N TYR A 371 5.95 7.08 7.07
CA TYR A 371 5.06 6.19 7.79
C TYR A 371 5.38 6.23 9.28
N LEU A 372 4.53 6.88 10.07
CA LEU A 372 4.78 7.23 11.48
C LEU A 372 4.80 6.03 12.43
N THR A 373 4.25 4.90 12.02
CA THR A 373 4.10 3.71 12.87
C THR A 373 5.31 2.80 12.94
N TYR A 374 6.29 3.02 12.07
CA TYR A 374 7.43 2.14 11.93
C TYR A 374 8.70 2.84 12.38
N THR A 375 9.40 2.26 13.35
CA THR A 375 10.63 2.83 13.91
C THR A 375 11.90 2.30 13.23
N SER A 376 11.78 1.28 12.38
CA SER A 376 12.87 0.72 11.58
C SER A 376 12.34 0.15 10.26
N THR A 377 13.24 -0.01 9.28
CA THR A 377 12.91 -0.67 8.01
C THR A 377 12.48 -2.13 8.22
N ASP A 378 13.05 -2.84 9.21
CA ASP A 378 12.61 -4.17 9.60
C ASP A 378 11.17 -4.20 10.15
N ALA A 379 10.76 -3.20 10.92
CA ALA A 379 9.37 -3.08 11.36
C ALA A 379 8.42 -2.85 10.18
N PHE A 380 8.87 -2.10 9.17
CA PHE A 380 8.10 -1.79 7.96
C PHE A 380 7.88 -3.01 7.05
N VAL A 381 8.88 -3.91 6.95
CA VAL A 381 8.83 -5.11 6.10
C VAL A 381 8.46 -6.38 6.86
N ARG A 382 7.99 -6.27 8.11
CA ARG A 382 7.55 -7.44 8.87
C ARG A 382 6.34 -8.08 8.19
N VAL A 383 6.30 -9.41 8.22
CA VAL A 383 5.12 -10.20 7.81
C VAL A 383 3.87 -9.62 8.48
N LYS A 384 2.90 -9.19 7.66
CA LYS A 384 1.72 -8.51 8.19
C LYS A 384 0.67 -9.52 8.62
N ASP A 385 0.56 -9.74 9.93
CA ASP A 385 -0.61 -10.40 10.52
C ASP A 385 -1.78 -9.42 10.57
N PHE A 386 -2.64 -9.47 9.55
CA PHE A 386 -3.79 -8.55 9.42
C PHE A 386 -4.72 -8.57 10.65
N ALA A 387 -4.81 -9.70 11.35
CA ALA A 387 -5.62 -9.88 12.54
C ALA A 387 -5.20 -9.02 13.76
N ASN A 388 -3.93 -8.58 13.82
CA ASN A 388 -3.35 -7.95 15.01
C ASN A 388 -2.87 -6.52 14.79
N ASP A 389 -3.08 -5.98 13.60
CA ASP A 389 -2.62 -4.65 13.26
C ASP A 389 -3.71 -3.62 13.56
N VAL A 390 -3.87 -3.35 14.86
CA VAL A 390 -4.97 -2.60 15.47
C VAL A 390 -4.57 -1.19 15.92
N GLY A 391 -3.34 -0.77 15.62
CA GLY A 391 -2.82 0.54 16.01
C GLY A 391 -3.30 1.69 15.12
N TYR A 392 -3.26 2.90 15.68
CA TYR A 392 -3.23 4.15 14.89
C TYR A 392 -2.16 4.01 13.80
N ARG A 393 -2.52 4.27 12.55
CA ARG A 393 -1.52 4.44 11.49
C ARG A 393 -1.68 5.79 10.84
N ALA A 394 -0.55 6.43 10.60
CA ALA A 394 -0.51 7.67 9.87
C ALA A 394 0.67 7.67 8.90
N SER A 395 0.40 8.20 7.72
CA SER A 395 1.40 8.58 6.74
C SER A 395 1.32 10.07 6.52
N THR A 396 2.46 10.75 6.53
CA THR A 396 2.56 12.15 6.13
C THR A 396 3.36 12.24 4.85
N PHE A 397 3.02 13.17 3.96
CA PHE A 397 3.66 13.30 2.66
C PHE A 397 4.06 14.75 2.42
N SER A 398 5.29 14.95 1.94
CA SER A 398 5.84 16.26 1.65
C SER A 398 5.18 16.91 0.43
N GLU A 399 5.49 18.18 0.21
CA GLU A 399 5.38 18.78 -1.12
C GLU A 399 6.21 17.99 -2.14
N MET A 400 5.90 18.17 -3.43
CA MET A 400 6.71 17.66 -4.52
C MET A 400 7.64 18.76 -5.04
N ARG A 401 8.90 18.41 -5.30
CA ARG A 401 9.87 19.29 -5.97
C ARG A 401 10.37 18.68 -7.25
N THR A 402 10.82 19.51 -8.18
CA THR A 402 11.47 19.06 -9.41
C THR A 402 12.95 19.41 -9.42
N PHE A 403 13.72 18.67 -10.22
CA PHE A 403 15.13 18.96 -10.47
C PHE A 403 15.56 18.44 -11.83
N ARG A 404 16.71 18.93 -12.31
CA ARG A 404 17.33 18.45 -13.54
C ARG A 404 18.77 18.02 -13.33
N THR A 405 19.12 16.88 -13.93
CA THR A 405 20.49 16.35 -13.87
C THR A 405 21.38 17.06 -14.89
N LYS A 406 22.65 17.29 -14.54
CA LYS A 406 23.64 17.75 -15.50
C LYS A 406 24.07 16.57 -16.37
N PHE A 407 24.00 16.70 -17.69
CA PHE A 407 24.63 15.75 -18.62
C PHE A 407 26.15 15.69 -18.40
#